data_AF-A0A8X6IJZ7-F1
#
_entry.id   AF-A0A8X6IJZ7-F1
#
_cell.length_a   1.000
_cell.length_b   1.000
_cell.length_c   1.000
_cell.angle_alpha   90.00
_cell.angle_beta   90.00
_cell.angle_gamma   90.00
#
_symmetry.space_group_name_H-M   'P 1'
#
loop_
_entity.id
_entity.type
_entity.pdbx_description
1 polymer ?
#
loop_
_entity_poly.entity_id
_entity_poly.type
_entity_poly.pdbx_seq_one_letter_code
_entity_poly.pdbx_strand_id
1 'polypeptide(L)'
;MRTAQFPQNRLAAPSSRQDQKKSQGSSWPTAEGILLILIRFKEDVLKISSKFVGKHNEDLLDTANGVIDIVVSYDRTWQKRGHWSLYGIGIVIDILSGLILDYEIVSQYCQECTTANRDLGEKSAE
;
A
#
# COMPACT_ATOMS: atom_id res chain seq x y z
N MET A 1 13.11 54.64 45.14
CA MET A 1 12.73 53.38 44.49
C MET A 1 13.68 52.29 44.98
N ARG A 2 13.20 51.34 45.81
CA ARG A 2 13.99 50.20 46.29
C ARG A 2 13.64 48.98 45.43
N THR A 3 14.63 48.39 44.78
CA THR A 3 14.51 47.15 44.01
C THR A 3 14.44 45.96 44.96
N ALA A 4 13.42 45.11 44.80
CA ALA A 4 13.31 43.85 45.53
C ALA A 4 14.18 42.78 44.84
N GLN A 5 15.11 42.19 45.59
CA GLN A 5 15.96 41.09 45.14
C GLN A 5 15.19 39.77 45.30
N PHE A 6 14.93 39.05 44.21
CA PHE A 6 14.40 37.68 44.25
C PHE A 6 15.52 36.66 44.51
N PRO A 7 15.32 35.64 45.37
CA PRO A 7 16.33 34.62 45.65
C PRO A 7 16.42 33.60 44.50
N GLN A 8 17.65 33.33 44.05
CA GLN A 8 17.96 32.30 43.06
C GLN A 8 17.97 30.92 43.72
N ASN A 9 16.90 30.14 43.53
CA ASN A 9 16.90 28.73 43.89
C ASN A 9 17.66 27.92 42.83
N ARG A 10 18.76 27.32 43.26
CA ARG A 10 19.66 26.44 42.49
C ARG A 10 18.99 25.08 42.28
N LEU A 11 18.44 24.83 41.09
CA LEU A 11 18.01 23.48 40.70
C LEU A 11 19.26 22.63 40.40
N ALA A 12 19.43 21.55 41.16
CA ALA A 12 20.51 20.59 40.97
C ALA A 12 20.34 19.83 39.64
N ALA A 13 21.43 19.68 38.88
CA ALA A 13 21.46 18.90 37.65
C ALA A 13 21.24 17.40 37.97
N PRO A 14 20.36 16.68 37.26
CA PRO A 14 20.20 15.25 37.45
C PRO A 14 21.43 14.51 36.89
N SER A 15 21.90 13.54 37.68
CA SER A 15 23.07 12.71 37.42
C SER A 15 22.92 11.91 36.12
N SER A 16 24.04 11.76 35.41
CA SER A 16 24.19 11.04 34.15
C SER A 16 23.84 9.56 34.29
N ARG A 17 22.58 9.21 34.05
CA ARG A 17 22.16 7.85 33.74
C ARG A 17 22.61 7.56 32.30
N GLN A 18 23.73 6.85 32.14
CA GLN A 18 24.16 6.35 30.83
C GLN A 18 23.14 5.30 30.37
N ASP A 19 22.26 5.69 29.45
CA ASP A 19 21.43 4.77 28.69
C ASP A 19 22.33 3.92 27.77
N GLN A 20 22.61 2.70 28.20
CA GLN A 20 23.14 1.66 27.32
C GLN A 20 22.08 1.36 26.24
N LYS A 21 22.14 2.06 25.11
CA LYS A 21 21.49 1.63 23.87
C LYS A 21 22.12 0.31 23.44
N LYS A 22 21.48 -0.81 23.80
CA LYS A 22 21.70 -2.10 23.13
C LYS A 22 21.34 -1.91 21.66
N SER A 23 22.34 -1.73 20.81
CA SER A 23 22.20 -1.83 19.36
C SER A 23 21.98 -3.31 19.02
N GLN A 24 20.75 -3.79 19.15
CA GLN A 24 20.34 -4.96 18.37
C GLN A 24 20.31 -4.50 16.92
N GLY A 25 21.27 -4.98 16.11
CA GLY A 25 21.24 -4.79 14.67
C GLY A 25 20.03 -5.49 14.10
N SER A 26 18.94 -4.77 13.92
CA SER A 26 17.84 -5.22 13.07
C SER A 26 18.37 -5.23 11.64
N SER A 27 18.80 -6.40 11.18
CA SER A 27 19.00 -6.69 9.76
C SER A 27 17.73 -6.30 9.03
N TRP A 28 17.80 -5.24 8.21
CA TRP A 28 16.68 -4.88 7.35
C TRP A 28 16.43 -6.02 6.37
N PRO A 29 15.17 -6.41 6.12
CA PRO A 29 14.88 -7.43 5.13
C PRO A 29 15.45 -7.02 3.78
N THR A 30 16.02 -7.99 3.06
CA THR A 30 16.46 -7.79 1.69
C THR A 30 15.28 -7.33 0.82
N ALA A 31 15.55 -6.68 -0.32
CA ALA A 31 14.49 -6.25 -1.24
C ALA A 31 13.57 -7.42 -1.63
N GLU A 32 14.12 -8.62 -1.80
CA GLU A 32 13.36 -9.86 -2.02
C GLU A 32 12.48 -10.24 -0.83
N GLY A 33 13.01 -10.11 0.41
CA GLY A 33 12.24 -10.34 1.63
C GLY A 33 11.07 -9.37 1.77
N ILE A 34 11.29 -8.08 1.47
CA ILE A 34 10.22 -7.06 1.46
C ILE A 34 9.17 -7.40 0.40
N LEU A 35 9.60 -7.76 -0.81
CA LEU A 35 8.70 -8.13 -1.89
C LEU A 35 7.83 -9.33 -1.52
N LEU A 36 8.41 -10.38 -0.91
CA LEU A 36 7.66 -11.55 -0.44
C LEU A 36 6.65 -11.19 0.67
N ILE A 37 7.01 -10.31 1.59
CA ILE A 37 6.10 -9.84 2.63
C ILE A 37 4.91 -9.10 2.00
N LEU A 38 5.16 -8.23 1.01
CA LEU A 38 4.12 -7.49 0.31
C LEU A 38 3.20 -8.40 -0.51
N ILE A 39 3.77 -9.40 -1.21
CA ILE A 39 2.99 -10.39 -1.97
C ILE A 39 2.10 -11.20 -1.03
N ARG A 40 2.64 -11.68 0.10
CA ARG A 40 1.84 -12.44 1.08
C ARG A 40 0.74 -11.58 1.69
N PHE A 41 1.07 -10.37 2.12
CA PHE A 41 0.10 -9.44 2.68
C PHE A 41 -1.05 -9.15 1.69
N LYS A 42 -0.71 -8.93 0.42
CA LYS A 42 -1.68 -8.77 -0.67
C LYS A 42 -2.62 -9.97 -0.74
N GLU A 43 -2.08 -11.18 -0.83
CA GLU A 43 -2.88 -12.39 -0.96
C GLU A 43 -3.79 -12.61 0.25
N ASP A 44 -3.29 -12.36 1.45
CA ASP A 44 -4.05 -12.57 2.68
C ASP A 44 -5.23 -11.62 2.78
N VAL A 45 -5.05 -10.34 2.42
CA VAL A 45 -6.13 -9.36 2.40
C VAL A 45 -7.22 -9.76 1.41
N LEU A 46 -6.85 -10.16 0.19
CA LEU A 46 -7.84 -10.59 -0.82
C LEU A 46 -8.57 -11.87 -0.41
N LYS A 47 -7.86 -12.84 0.19
CA LYS A 47 -8.47 -14.08 0.72
C LYS A 47 -9.45 -13.78 1.84
N ILE A 48 -9.11 -12.88 2.75
CA ILE A 48 -9.99 -12.48 3.87
C ILE A 48 -11.22 -11.75 3.32
N SER A 49 -11.02 -10.81 2.39
CA SER A 49 -12.08 -10.05 1.74
C SER A 49 -13.07 -10.98 1.02
N SER A 50 -12.60 -11.85 0.14
CA SER A 50 -13.45 -12.78 -0.60
C SER A 50 -14.27 -13.69 0.33
N LYS A 51 -13.68 -14.18 1.43
CA LYS A 51 -14.41 -14.96 2.43
C LYS A 51 -15.47 -14.15 3.16
N PHE A 52 -15.19 -12.88 3.47
CA PHE A 52 -16.13 -12.00 4.14
C PHE A 52 -17.32 -11.67 3.22
N VAL A 53 -17.03 -11.28 1.97
CA VAL A 53 -18.05 -10.99 0.96
C VAL A 53 -18.92 -12.21 0.69
N GLY A 54 -18.32 -13.40 0.59
CA GLY A 54 -19.07 -14.64 0.39
C GLY A 54 -20.11 -14.87 1.49
N LYS A 55 -19.70 -14.78 2.76
CA LYS A 55 -20.63 -14.96 3.89
C LYS A 55 -21.71 -13.89 3.93
N HIS A 56 -21.33 -12.63 3.77
CA HIS A 56 -22.26 -11.51 3.88
C HIS A 56 -23.31 -11.52 2.77
N ASN A 57 -22.95 -12.01 1.57
CA ASN A 57 -23.89 -12.11 0.45
C ASN A 57 -24.70 -13.42 0.45
N GLU A 58 -24.16 -14.53 0.96
CA GLU A 58 -24.96 -15.74 1.23
C GLU A 58 -26.09 -15.46 2.22
N ASP A 59 -25.82 -14.69 3.28
CA ASP A 59 -26.86 -14.30 4.25
C ASP A 59 -27.98 -13.44 3.61
N LEU A 60 -27.71 -12.80 2.46
CA LEU A 60 -28.64 -11.93 1.74
C LEU A 60 -29.33 -12.60 0.55
N LEU A 61 -28.77 -13.69 0.02
CA LEU A 61 -29.26 -14.39 -1.17
C LEU A 61 -29.28 -15.90 -0.92
N ASP A 62 -30.48 -16.45 -0.80
CA ASP A 62 -30.76 -17.87 -0.58
C ASP A 62 -30.33 -18.69 -1.80
N THR A 63 -29.03 -18.98 -1.91
CA THR A 63 -28.46 -19.58 -3.12
C THR A 63 -28.26 -21.07 -2.95
N ALA A 64 -29.23 -21.84 -3.46
CA ALA A 64 -29.28 -23.29 -3.39
C ALA A 64 -28.10 -24.04 -4.07
N ASN A 65 -27.20 -23.34 -4.77
CA ASN A 65 -26.17 -23.96 -5.63
C ASN A 65 -24.72 -23.55 -5.29
N GLY A 66 -24.48 -22.81 -4.20
CA GLY A 66 -23.13 -22.36 -3.81
C GLY A 66 -22.49 -21.35 -4.78
N VAL A 67 -23.29 -20.69 -5.62
CA VAL A 67 -22.89 -19.62 -6.52
C VAL A 67 -23.40 -18.30 -5.94
N ILE A 68 -22.51 -17.40 -5.56
CA ILE A 68 -22.92 -16.16 -4.89
C ILE A 68 -22.99 -15.06 -5.95
N ASP A 69 -24.18 -14.48 -6.15
CA ASP A 69 -24.33 -13.30 -6.99
C ASP A 69 -23.88 -12.06 -6.21
N ILE A 70 -22.90 -11.33 -6.77
CA ILE A 70 -22.29 -10.17 -6.11
C ILE A 70 -22.44 -8.96 -7.02
N VAL A 71 -22.92 -7.85 -6.47
CA VAL A 71 -22.94 -6.57 -7.18
C VAL A 71 -21.64 -5.83 -6.89
N VAL A 72 -20.86 -5.59 -7.95
CA VAL A 72 -19.55 -4.95 -7.84
C VAL A 72 -19.55 -3.57 -8.48
N SER A 73 -18.74 -2.69 -7.91
CA SER A 73 -18.30 -1.44 -8.51
C SER A 73 -16.86 -1.58 -8.97
N TYR A 74 -16.53 -0.94 -10.10
CA TYR A 74 -15.17 -0.92 -10.61
C TYR A 74 -14.70 0.52 -10.72
N ASP A 75 -13.60 0.83 -10.05
CA ASP A 75 -12.98 2.16 -10.11
C ASP A 75 -11.53 2.05 -10.59
N ARG A 76 -11.08 3.08 -11.32
CA ARG A 76 -9.71 3.18 -11.80
C ARG A 76 -9.14 4.54 -11.47
N THR A 77 -7.97 4.53 -10.86
CA THR A 77 -7.19 5.74 -10.63
C THR A 77 -5.83 5.67 -11.31
N TRP A 78 -5.39 6.81 -11.81
CA TRP A 78 -4.09 6.97 -12.46
C TRP A 78 -3.21 7.85 -11.58
N GLN A 79 -1.99 7.42 -11.29
CA GLN A 79 -1.02 8.27 -10.61
C GLN A 79 -0.56 9.39 -11.53
N LYS A 80 -1.15 10.57 -11.40
CA LYS A 80 -0.72 11.78 -12.12
C LYS A 80 0.52 12.37 -11.42
N ARG A 81 1.73 12.02 -11.88
CA ARG A 81 2.95 12.83 -11.59
C ARG A 81 3.32 13.61 -12.85
N GLY A 82 2.99 14.90 -12.88
CA GLY A 82 3.23 15.76 -14.05
C GLY A 82 2.20 15.56 -15.17
N HIS A 83 2.62 15.78 -16.43
CA HIS A 83 1.73 15.74 -17.59
C HIS A 83 1.25 14.33 -17.99
N TRP A 84 1.95 13.25 -17.61
CA TRP A 84 1.59 11.86 -17.95
C TRP A 84 1.67 10.92 -16.75
N SER A 85 0.66 10.05 -16.61
CA SER A 85 0.63 9.01 -15.56
C SER A 85 1.25 7.72 -16.09
N LEU A 86 2.34 7.25 -15.47
CA LEU A 86 3.01 6.02 -15.88
C LEU A 86 2.27 4.76 -15.41
N TYR A 87 1.58 4.84 -14.26
CA TYR A 87 0.91 3.71 -13.62
C TYR A 87 -0.55 4.04 -13.30
N GLY A 88 -1.42 3.07 -13.56
CA GLY A 88 -2.82 3.07 -13.15
C GLY A 88 -3.10 1.85 -12.27
N ILE A 89 -4.10 1.97 -11.41
CA ILE A 89 -4.65 0.88 -10.64
C ILE A 89 -6.15 0.82 -10.86
N GLY A 90 -6.65 -0.35 -11.23
CA GLY A 90 -8.08 -0.68 -11.25
C GLY A 90 -8.42 -1.54 -10.06
N ILE A 91 -9.56 -1.28 -9.44
CA ILE A 91 -9.99 -1.95 -8.22
C ILE A 91 -11.45 -2.39 -8.40
N VAL A 92 -11.73 -3.66 -8.13
CA VAL A 92 -13.09 -4.22 -8.07
C VAL A 92 -13.50 -4.24 -6.60
N ILE A 93 -14.59 -3.54 -6.28
CA ILE A 93 -15.09 -3.36 -4.91
C ILE A 93 -16.51 -3.89 -4.85
N ASP A 94 -16.79 -4.78 -3.91
CA ASP A 94 -18.17 -5.19 -3.60
C ASP A 94 -18.95 -4.01 -3.01
N ILE A 95 -20.13 -3.73 -3.56
CA ILE A 95 -20.90 -2.53 -3.18
C ILE A 95 -21.47 -2.65 -1.77
N LEU A 96 -21.82 -3.87 -1.33
CA LEU A 96 -22.46 -4.09 -0.04
C LEU A 96 -21.46 -4.06 1.11
N SER A 97 -20.33 -4.75 0.99
CA SER A 97 -19.29 -4.78 2.02
C SER A 97 -18.29 -3.62 1.93
N GLY A 98 -18.16 -2.99 0.75
CA GLY A 98 -17.12 -2.00 0.48
C GLY A 98 -15.70 -2.58 0.43
N LEU A 99 -15.55 -3.90 0.37
CA LEU A 99 -14.26 -4.57 0.34
C LEU A 99 -13.75 -4.82 -1.07
N ILE A 100 -12.42 -4.82 -1.21
CA ILE A 100 -11.74 -5.07 -2.48
C ILE A 100 -11.74 -6.57 -2.76
N LEU A 101 -12.29 -6.96 -3.92
CA LEU A 101 -12.30 -8.34 -4.39
C LEU A 101 -11.10 -8.65 -5.26
N ASP A 102 -10.73 -7.70 -6.12
CA ASP A 102 -9.59 -7.84 -7.02
C ASP A 102 -9.04 -6.47 -7.39
N TYR A 103 -7.80 -6.45 -7.89
CA TYR A 103 -7.19 -5.26 -8.43
C TYR A 103 -6.19 -5.58 -9.54
N GLU A 104 -6.08 -4.65 -10.48
CA GLU A 104 -5.16 -4.71 -11.59
C GLU A 104 -4.24 -3.49 -11.57
N ILE A 105 -2.93 -3.72 -11.70
CA ILE A 105 -1.96 -2.63 -11.89
C ILE A 105 -1.59 -2.60 -13.36
N VAL A 106 -1.88 -1.47 -14.00
CA VAL A 106 -1.57 -1.21 -15.41
C VAL A 106 -0.46 -0.18 -15.52
N SER A 107 0.41 -0.33 -16.51
CA SER A 107 1.49 0.61 -16.81
C SER A 107 1.40 1.05 -18.26
N GLN A 108 1.52 2.36 -18.52
CA GLN A 108 1.71 2.86 -19.88
C GLN A 108 3.12 2.57 -20.40
N TYR A 109 4.06 2.25 -19.51
CA TYR A 109 5.40 1.82 -19.87
C TYR A 109 5.46 0.30 -20.02
N CYS A 110 5.97 -0.14 -21.17
CA CYS A 110 6.33 -1.53 -21.43
C CYS A 110 7.82 -1.61 -21.77
N GLN A 111 8.58 -2.34 -20.95
CA GLN A 111 10.02 -2.53 -21.17
C GLN A 111 10.30 -3.31 -22.45
N GLU A 112 9.45 -4.28 -22.79
CA GLU A 112 9.57 -5.05 -24.03
C GLU A 112 9.37 -4.15 -25.25
N CYS A 113 8.35 -3.28 -25.25
CA CYS A 113 8.15 -2.30 -26.33
C CYS A 113 9.32 -1.32 -26.43
N THR A 114 9.88 -0.90 -25.30
CA THR A 114 11.04 0.01 -25.27
C THR A 114 12.29 -0.66 -25.85
N THR A 115 12.50 -1.94 -25.51
CA THR A 115 13.61 -2.74 -26.01
C THR A 115 13.44 -3.04 -27.49
N ALA A 116 12.24 -3.43 -27.93
CA ALA A 116 11.91 -3.65 -29.33
C ALA A 116 12.10 -2.39 -30.18
N ASN A 117 11.66 -1.22 -29.72
CA ASN A 117 11.90 0.05 -30.42
C ASN A 117 13.39 0.36 -30.58
N ARG A 118 14.19 0.09 -29.54
CA ARG A 118 15.64 0.25 -29.60
C ARG A 118 16.28 -0.71 -30.59
N ASP A 119 15.82 -1.97 -30.60
CA ASP A 119 16.43 -3.05 -31.37
C ASP A 119 15.99 -3.02 -32.85
N LEU A 120 14.79 -2.54 -33.14
CA LEU A 120 14.29 -2.35 -34.51
C LEU A 120 14.89 -1.12 -35.20
N GLY A 121 15.45 -0.18 -34.43
CA GLY A 121 15.89 1.12 -34.92
C GLY A 121 14.73 1.94 -35.46
N GLU A 122 14.82 3.26 -35.38
CA GLU A 122 13.91 4.16 -36.11
C GLU A 122 14.11 3.99 -37.62
N LYS A 123 13.60 2.90 -38.22
CA LYS A 123 13.44 2.80 -39.66
C LYS A 123 12.04 3.28 -40.00
N SER A 124 11.99 4.61 -40.17
CA SER A 124 11.14 5.35 -41.12
C SER A 124 9.73 4.80 -41.37
N ALA A 125 8.74 5.55 -40.89
CA ALA A 125 7.56 5.86 -41.68
C ALA A 125 7.23 7.34 -41.46
N GLU A 126 7.57 8.15 -42.45
CA GLU A 126 6.81 9.37 -42.78
C GLU A 126 5.35 9.00 -43.07
#